data_AF-A0A537J103-F1
#
_entry.id   AF-A0A537J103-F1
#
_cell.length_a   1.000
_cell.length_b   1.000
_cell.length_c   1.000
_cell.angle_alpha   90.00
_cell.angle_beta   90.00
_cell.angle_gamma   90.00
#
_symmetry.space_group_name_H-M   'P 1'
#
loop_
_entity.id
_entity.type
_entity.pdbx_description
1 polymer ?
#
loop_
_entity_poly.entity_id
_entity_poly.type
_entity_poly.pdbx_seq_one_letter_code
_entity_poly.pdbx_strand_id
1 'polypeptide(L)'
;MSELPFAGSLRLSGSDVRKLRELREQVKIASLQLPMPLQRKLLELMEQARPWSVSPRPVPEMTRGEVIRAIRWRLGTLPLNGVIAAAKFVVQHRRRGRPAASAAPQRAGEPSRSRRLRSL
;
A
#
# COMPACT_ATOMS: atom_id res chain seq x y z
N MET A 1 -13.54 41.51 -3.02
CA MET A 1 -12.80 40.48 -3.77
C MET A 1 -11.69 39.98 -2.89
N SER A 2 -11.84 38.80 -2.29
CA SER A 2 -10.86 38.26 -1.34
C SER A 2 -9.86 37.38 -2.09
N GLU A 3 -8.61 37.82 -2.15
CA GLU A 3 -7.50 37.02 -2.63
C GLU A 3 -7.30 35.82 -1.69
N LEU A 4 -7.47 34.60 -2.22
CA LEU A 4 -7.17 33.39 -1.50
C LEU A 4 -5.64 33.29 -1.34
N PRO A 5 -5.10 33.06 -0.14
CA PRO A 5 -3.68 32.77 0.01
C PRO A 5 -3.41 31.45 -0.72
N PHE A 6 -2.66 31.52 -1.82
CA PHE A 6 -2.16 30.36 -2.53
C PHE A 6 -1.30 29.57 -1.54
N ALA A 7 -1.88 28.52 -0.96
CA ALA A 7 -1.27 27.73 0.08
C ALA A 7 0.11 27.25 -0.39
N GLY A 8 1.12 27.82 0.26
CA GLY A 8 2.55 27.49 0.21
C GLY A 8 2.99 26.59 -0.93
N SER A 9 3.63 27.19 -1.94
CA SER A 9 4.71 26.52 -2.65
C SER A 9 5.83 26.25 -1.64
N LEU A 10 5.66 25.22 -0.80
CA LEU A 10 6.72 24.69 0.05
C LEU A 10 7.87 24.35 -0.89
N ARG A 11 8.94 25.15 -0.87
CA ARG A 11 10.18 24.81 -1.54
C ARG A 11 10.69 23.52 -0.90
N LEU A 12 10.38 22.39 -1.53
CA LEU A 12 10.87 21.09 -1.10
C LEU A 12 12.40 21.14 -1.10
N SER A 13 13.02 20.73 0.01
CA SER A 13 14.47 20.59 0.05
C SER A 13 14.90 19.53 -0.98
N GLY A 14 16.14 19.59 -1.47
CA GLY A 14 16.65 18.59 -2.43
C GLY A 14 16.53 17.14 -1.90
N SER A 15 16.63 16.96 -0.58
CA SER A 15 16.37 15.68 0.10
C SER A 15 14.90 15.24 0.00
N ASP A 16 13.96 16.17 0.10
CA ASP A 16 12.52 15.89 0.01
C ASP A 16 12.12 15.48 -1.41
N VAL A 17 12.75 16.07 -2.43
CA VAL A 17 12.52 15.68 -3.83
C VAL A 17 13.01 14.26 -4.11
N ARG A 18 14.19 13.89 -3.59
CA ARG A 18 14.72 12.51 -3.71
C ARG A 18 13.78 11.52 -3.01
N LYS A 19 13.43 11.80 -1.75
CA LYS A 19 12.50 11.00 -0.96
C LYS A 19 11.14 10.85 -1.64
N LEU A 20 10.62 11.92 -2.24
CA LEU A 20 9.36 11.90 -2.98
C LEU A 20 9.43 10.94 -4.18
N ARG A 21 10.51 10.98 -4.96
CA ARG A 21 10.72 10.08 -6.11
C ARG A 21 10.80 8.62 -5.66
N GLU A 22 11.58 8.34 -4.62
CA GLU A 22 11.73 6.99 -4.07
C GLU A 22 10.39 6.41 -3.59
N LEU A 23 9.64 7.19 -2.79
CA LEU A 23 8.35 6.74 -2.29
C LEU A 23 7.33 6.57 -3.41
N ARG A 24 7.34 7.42 -4.43
CA ARG A 24 6.46 7.25 -5.61
C ARG A 24 6.72 5.94 -6.33
N GLU A 25 7.98 5.59 -6.56
CA GLU A 25 8.33 4.34 -7.22
C GLU A 25 7.96 3.13 -6.35
N GLN A 26 8.20 3.20 -5.04
CA GLN A 26 7.80 2.16 -4.09
C GLN A 26 6.28 1.92 -4.12
N VAL A 27 5.46 2.98 -4.06
CA VAL A 27 4.00 2.85 -4.09
C VAL A 27 3.53 2.31 -5.44
N LYS A 28 4.11 2.79 -6.54
CA LYS A 28 3.80 2.29 -7.89
C LYS A 28 4.01 0.79 -8.00
N ILE A 29 5.16 0.27 -7.55
CA ILE A 29 5.47 -1.16 -7.59
C ILE A 29 4.55 -1.94 -6.65
N ALA A 30 4.41 -1.49 -5.40
CA ALA A 30 3.63 -2.20 -4.38
C ALA A 30 2.13 -2.26 -4.71
N SER A 31 1.58 -1.21 -5.33
CA SER A 31 0.16 -1.16 -5.71
C SER A 31 -0.26 -2.28 -6.65
N LEU A 32 0.64 -2.77 -7.51
CA LEU A 32 0.37 -3.89 -8.42
C LEU A 32 0.17 -5.22 -7.69
N GLN A 33 0.83 -5.38 -6.54
CA GLN A 33 0.78 -6.58 -5.70
C GLN A 33 -0.44 -6.60 -4.78
N LEU A 34 -1.15 -5.48 -4.63
CA LEU A 34 -2.33 -5.42 -3.78
C LEU A 34 -3.54 -6.12 -4.44
N PRO A 35 -4.41 -6.78 -3.66
CA PRO A 35 -5.72 -7.20 -4.15
C PRO A 35 -6.59 -5.97 -4.49
N MET A 36 -7.54 -6.14 -5.41
CA MET A 36 -8.37 -5.05 -5.95
C MET A 36 -9.06 -4.18 -4.88
N PRO A 37 -9.65 -4.73 -3.81
CA PRO A 37 -10.26 -3.90 -2.76
C PRO A 37 -9.25 -2.96 -2.08
N LEU A 38 -7.99 -3.40 -1.93
CA LEU A 38 -6.93 -2.57 -1.34
C LEU A 38 -6.35 -1.57 -2.34
N GLN A 39 -6.36 -1.88 -3.64
CA GLN A 39 -6.05 -0.89 -4.68
C GLN A 39 -7.08 0.25 -4.69
N ARG A 40 -8.37 -0.06 -4.55
CA ARG A 40 -9.43 0.95 -4.44
C ARG A 40 -9.27 1.82 -3.19
N LYS A 41 -9.04 1.22 -2.01
CA LYS A 41 -8.78 1.96 -0.76
C LYS A 41 -7.53 2.85 -0.86
N LEU A 42 -6.48 2.38 -1.51
CA LEU A 42 -5.29 3.19 -1.77
C LEU A 42 -5.63 4.40 -2.64
N LEU A 43 -6.43 4.22 -3.69
CA LEU A 43 -6.88 5.31 -4.55
C LEU A 43 -7.74 6.32 -3.78
N GLU A 44 -8.67 5.86 -2.93
CA GLU A 44 -9.49 6.72 -2.07
C GLU A 44 -8.63 7.58 -1.12
N LEU A 45 -7.65 6.95 -0.46
CA LEU A 45 -6.71 7.64 0.42
C LEU A 45 -5.90 8.70 -0.34
N MET A 46 -5.49 8.38 -1.56
CA MET A 46 -4.77 9.30 -2.44
C MET A 46 -5.64 10.47 -2.92
N GLU A 47 -6.92 10.22 -3.21
CA GLU A 47 -7.87 11.29 -3.51
C GLU A 47 -8.05 12.20 -2.30
N GLN A 48 -8.21 11.67 -1.08
CA GLN A 48 -8.34 12.50 0.13
C GLN A 48 -7.11 13.37 0.41
N ALA A 49 -5.91 12.87 0.10
CA ALA A 49 -4.66 13.58 0.34
C ALA A 49 -4.33 14.64 -0.73
N ARG A 50 -5.16 14.80 -1.76
CA ARG A 50 -4.95 15.83 -2.77
C ARG A 50 -5.32 17.23 -2.24
N PRO A 51 -4.59 18.27 -2.67
CA PRO A 51 -4.94 19.65 -2.36
C PRO A 51 -6.11 20.07 -3.26
N TRP A 52 -7.31 19.64 -2.91
CA TRP A 52 -8.50 20.02 -3.67
C TRP A 52 -8.88 21.47 -3.40
N SER A 53 -9.31 22.15 -4.45
CA SER A 53 -10.05 23.42 -4.33
C SER A 53 -11.53 23.20 -3.98
N VAL A 54 -12.00 21.95 -4.02
CA VAL A 54 -13.40 21.53 -3.82
C VAL A 54 -13.48 20.23 -3.00
N SER A 55 -14.67 19.80 -2.59
CA SER A 55 -14.79 18.55 -1.83
C SER A 55 -14.28 17.33 -2.64
N PRO A 56 -13.54 16.38 -2.03
CA PRO A 56 -13.05 15.19 -2.72
C PRO A 56 -14.21 14.39 -3.33
N ARG A 57 -14.05 13.97 -4.59
CA ARG A 57 -15.05 13.11 -5.25
C ARG A 57 -14.82 11.64 -4.86
N PRO A 58 -15.90 10.86 -4.68
CA PRO A 58 -15.77 9.43 -4.45
C PRO A 58 -15.13 8.75 -5.66
N VAL A 59 -14.40 7.66 -5.39
CA VAL A 59 -13.79 6.85 -6.45
C VAL A 59 -14.90 6.07 -7.17
N PRO A 60 -15.06 6.25 -8.51
CA PRO A 60 -16.10 5.56 -9.25
C PRO A 60 -15.87 4.04 -9.30
N GLU A 61 -16.87 3.30 -9.77
CA GLU A 61 -16.66 1.93 -10.17
C GLU A 61 -15.71 1.88 -11.36
N MET A 62 -14.70 1.01 -11.24
CA MET A 62 -13.56 0.96 -12.17
C MET A 62 -13.04 -0.47 -12.23
N THR A 63 -12.61 -0.87 -13.41
CA THR A 63 -11.85 -2.11 -13.61
C THR A 63 -10.49 -2.03 -12.90
N ARG A 64 -9.87 -3.19 -12.68
CA ARG A 64 -8.54 -3.26 -12.06
C ARG A 64 -7.49 -2.45 -12.82
N GLY A 65 -7.51 -2.51 -14.14
CA GLY A 65 -6.58 -1.76 -14.99
C GLY A 65 -6.75 -0.24 -14.85
N GLU A 66 -7.99 0.23 -14.76
CA GLU A 66 -8.31 1.64 -14.57
C GLU A 66 -7.89 2.14 -13.19
N VAL A 67 -8.11 1.36 -12.13
CA VAL A 67 -7.65 1.72 -10.78
C VAL A 67 -6.12 1.85 -10.73
N ILE A 68 -5.38 0.92 -11.31
CA ILE A 68 -3.91 1.01 -11.38
C ILE A 68 -3.45 2.23 -12.17
N ARG A 69 -4.10 2.52 -13.31
CA ARG A 69 -3.79 3.71 -14.12
C ARG A 69 -4.06 4.99 -13.33
N ALA A 70 -5.19 5.06 -12.62
CA ALA A 70 -5.55 6.18 -11.76
C ALA A 70 -4.51 6.37 -10.63
N ILE A 71 -4.13 5.31 -9.90
CA ILE A 71 -3.08 5.38 -8.88
C ILE A 71 -1.78 5.96 -9.46
N ARG A 72 -1.32 5.45 -10.60
CA ARG A 72 -0.09 5.95 -11.25
C ARG A 72 -0.18 7.42 -11.62
N TRP A 73 -1.30 7.84 -12.20
CA TRP A 73 -1.54 9.24 -12.53
C TRP A 73 -1.53 10.13 -11.28
N ARG A 74 -2.20 9.69 -10.21
CA ARG A 74 -2.34 10.46 -8.97
C ARG A 74 -1.01 10.59 -8.22
N LEU A 75 -0.13 9.58 -8.25
CA LEU A 75 1.21 9.66 -7.66
C LEU A 75 2.04 10.82 -8.19
N GLY A 76 1.91 11.18 -9.47
CA GLY A 76 2.64 12.30 -10.06
C GLY A 76 2.28 13.66 -9.46
N THR A 77 1.07 13.77 -8.92
CA THR A 77 0.45 15.02 -8.45
C THR A 77 0.31 15.13 -6.94
N LEU A 78 0.55 14.04 -6.20
CA LEU A 78 0.41 14.04 -4.74
C LEU A 78 1.56 14.82 -4.08
N PRO A 79 1.25 15.65 -3.05
CA PRO A 79 2.27 16.23 -2.20
C PRO A 79 2.96 15.15 -1.36
N LEU A 80 4.15 15.47 -0.82
CA LEU A 80 4.98 14.53 -0.08
C LEU A 80 4.23 13.82 1.06
N ASN A 81 3.42 14.55 1.84
CA ASN A 81 2.64 13.97 2.92
C ASN A 81 1.65 12.90 2.43
N GLY A 82 1.00 13.14 1.29
CA GLY A 82 0.10 12.17 0.67
C GLY A 82 0.83 10.94 0.16
N VAL A 83 2.01 11.11 -0.43
CA VAL A 83 2.85 9.98 -0.87
C VAL A 83 3.37 9.17 0.33
N ILE A 84 3.73 9.81 1.44
CA ILE A 84 4.12 9.13 2.69
C ILE A 84 2.97 8.29 3.23
N ALA A 85 1.75 8.83 3.28
CA ALA A 85 0.57 8.09 3.74
C ALA A 85 0.29 6.87 2.86
N ALA A 86 0.35 7.03 1.53
CA ALA A 86 0.21 5.94 0.57
C ALA A 86 1.30 4.86 0.76
N ALA A 87 2.56 5.27 0.97
CA ALA A 87 3.67 4.35 1.23
C ALA A 87 3.47 3.53 2.52
N LYS A 88 3.00 4.17 3.59
CA LYS A 88 2.65 3.47 4.85
C LYS A 88 1.54 2.46 4.64
N PHE A 89 0.49 2.84 3.91
CA PHE A 89 -0.64 1.95 3.59
C PHE A 89 -0.17 0.70 2.85
N VAL A 90 0.60 0.84 1.76
CA VAL A 90 1.05 -0.33 0.98
C VAL A 90 1.98 -1.22 1.80
N VAL A 91 2.84 -0.67 2.66
CA VAL A 91 3.73 -1.45 3.53
C VAL A 91 2.94 -2.27 4.55
N GLN A 92 1.95 -1.65 5.20
CA GLN A 92 1.10 -2.33 6.19
C GLN A 92 0.32 -3.49 5.58
N HIS A 93 -0.19 -3.29 4.36
CA HIS A 93 -1.04 -4.26 3.69
C HIS A 93 -0.27 -5.33 2.90
N ARG A 94 0.98 -5.06 2.51
CA ARG A 94 1.87 -6.08 1.90
C ARG A 94 2.21 -7.20 2.88
N ARG A 95 2.34 -6.89 4.18
CA ARG A 95 2.69 -7.88 5.22
C ARG A 95 1.56 -8.86 5.54
N ARG A 96 0.29 -8.50 5.27
CA ARG A 96 -0.88 -9.33 5.57
C ARG A 96 -1.24 -10.34 4.47
N GLY A 97 -0.68 -10.19 3.26
CA GLY A 97 -0.92 -11.08 2.13
C GLY A 97 0.03 -12.28 2.05
N ARG A 98 1.03 -12.37 2.92
CA ARG A 98 1.82 -13.60 3.07
C ARG A 98 1.03 -14.52 3.99
N PRO A 99 0.54 -15.69 3.56
CA PRO A 99 0.09 -16.69 4.52
C PRO A 99 1.25 -16.90 5.48
N ALA A 100 0.98 -16.77 6.78
CA ALA A 100 1.93 -17.12 7.82
C ALA A 100 2.13 -18.65 7.77
N ALA A 101 2.90 -19.13 6.79
CA ALA A 101 3.52 -20.43 6.83
C ALA A 101 4.69 -20.36 7.83
N SER A 102 4.37 -20.09 9.10
CA SER A 102 5.30 -20.11 10.24
C SER A 102 4.48 -19.97 11.52
N ALA A 103 3.63 -20.97 11.76
CA ALA A 103 3.30 -21.47 13.09
C ALA A 103 2.45 -22.74 12.90
N ALA A 104 2.99 -23.73 12.18
CA ALA A 104 2.61 -25.09 12.51
C ALA A 104 3.29 -25.38 13.86
N PRO A 105 2.55 -25.56 14.97
CA PRO A 105 3.17 -26.14 16.15
C PRO A 105 3.67 -27.50 15.72
N GLN A 106 4.97 -27.75 15.86
CA GLN A 106 5.53 -29.08 15.80
C GLN A 106 4.90 -29.92 16.92
N ARG A 107 3.71 -30.46 16.67
CA ARG A 107 3.26 -31.69 17.29
C ARG A 107 3.98 -32.81 16.57
N ALA A 108 5.21 -33.08 17.00
CA ALA A 108 5.81 -34.39 16.84
C ALA A 108 5.98 -34.94 18.25
N GLY A 109 4.87 -35.51 18.75
CA GLY A 109 4.91 -36.35 19.93
C GLY A 109 5.74 -37.61 19.65
N GLU A 110 6.47 -38.01 20.69
CA GLU A 110 6.87 -39.37 21.03
C GLU A 110 7.57 -40.26 19.98
N PRO A 111 8.82 -40.69 20.25
CA PRO A 111 9.36 -41.89 19.61
C PRO A 111 8.64 -43.12 20.17
N SER A 112 7.53 -43.49 19.52
CA SER A 112 6.86 -44.78 19.69
C SER A 112 7.78 -45.90 19.20
N ARG A 113 8.64 -46.42 20.08
CA ARG A 113 9.43 -47.64 19.87
C ARG A 113 8.50 -48.86 19.94
N SER A 114 7.75 -49.08 18.87
CA SER A 114 7.02 -50.33 18.65
C SER A 114 8.00 -51.45 18.30
N ARG A 115 8.47 -52.11 19.36
CA ARG A 115 8.51 -53.57 19.53
C ARG A 115 8.52 -54.37 18.21
N ARG A 116 9.72 -54.69 17.71
CA ARG A 116 9.94 -55.88 16.87
C ARG A 116 10.16 -57.07 17.79
N LEU A 117 9.40 -58.14 17.57
CA LEU A 117 9.68 -59.57 17.78
C LEU A 117 8.30 -60.27 17.61
N ARG A 118 7.87 -60.52 16.37
CA ARG A 118 8.15 -61.72 15.54
C ARG A 118 7.55 -62.98 16.16
N SER A 119 6.41 -63.36 15.62
CA SER A 119 5.78 -64.68 15.75
C SER A 119 6.58 -65.73 14.99
N LEU A 120 6.93 -66.82 15.67
CA LEU A 120 6.84 -68.24 15.26
C LEU A 120 7.17 -69.10 16.48
#